data_AF-A0A7S4FLU0-F1
#
_entry.id   AF-A0A7S4FLU0-F1
#
_cell.length_a   1.000
_cell.length_b   1.000
_cell.length_c   1.000
_cell.angle_alpha   90.00
_cell.angle_beta   90.00
_cell.angle_gamma   90.00
#
_symmetry.space_group_name_H-M   'P 1'
#
loop_
_entity.id
_entity.type
_entity.pdbx_description
1 polymer ?
#
loop_
_entity_poly.entity_id
_entity_poly.type
_entity_poly.pdbx_seq_one_letter_code
_entity_poly.pdbx_strand_id
1 'polypeptide(L)'
;RTEDIMQAIPAQPDFRTLSQDVSTPGFVVPVHRYLPVLQEIRMTLNARRTQAIALKNTSPYHLQYVSSQFSYGRWTFEPPTEIASGECGIMGACSTGAASGVEGVVVYR
;
A
#
# COMPACT_ATOMS: atom_id res chain seq x y z
N ARG A 1 33.10 17.84 2.16
CA ARG A 1 32.17 17.46 3.27
C ARG A 1 30.74 17.87 2.86
N THR A 2 30.22 17.23 1.81
CA THR A 2 28.80 17.35 1.38
C THR A 2 28.46 16.14 0.50
N GLU A 3 29.00 14.98 0.85
CA GLU A 3 28.79 13.72 0.13
C GLU A 3 28.50 12.69 1.20
N ASP A 4 27.25 12.60 1.61
CA ASP A 4 26.64 11.44 2.25
C ASP A 4 25.17 11.80 2.49
N ILE A 5 24.29 10.80 2.43
CA ILE A 5 22.82 10.92 2.47
C ILE A 5 22.17 11.21 1.09
N MET A 6 22.56 10.44 0.05
CA MET A 6 21.53 9.89 -0.83
C MET A 6 21.03 8.60 -0.18
N GLN A 7 20.02 8.73 0.70
CA GLN A 7 19.25 7.56 1.13
C GLN A 7 18.75 6.86 -0.14
N ALA A 8 19.15 5.60 -0.30
CA ALA A 8 18.65 4.75 -1.36
C ALA A 8 17.12 4.71 -1.24
N ILE A 9 16.42 5.38 -2.18
CA ILE A 9 14.99 5.19 -2.34
C ILE A 9 14.84 3.71 -2.71
N PRO A 10 14.13 2.89 -1.92
CA PRO A 10 13.92 1.50 -2.28
C PRO A 10 13.31 1.45 -3.69
N ALA A 11 13.89 0.63 -4.56
CA ALA A 11 13.42 0.46 -5.92
C ALA A 11 11.91 0.19 -5.88
N GLN A 12 11.13 0.96 -6.64
CA GLN A 12 9.70 0.73 -6.75
C GLN A 12 9.48 -0.72 -7.20
N PRO A 13 8.60 -1.48 -6.53
CA PRO A 13 8.39 -2.88 -6.90
C PRO A 13 7.90 -2.98 -8.35
N ASP A 14 8.44 -3.92 -9.12
CA ASP A 14 7.98 -4.20 -10.48
C ASP A 14 6.57 -4.82 -10.42
N PHE A 15 5.58 -3.99 -10.71
CA PHE A 15 4.17 -4.33 -10.63
C PHE A 15 3.72 -5.36 -11.68
N ARG A 16 4.51 -5.61 -12.74
CA ARG A 16 4.11 -6.44 -13.90
C ARG A 16 4.08 -7.95 -13.63
N THR A 17 4.58 -8.40 -12.47
CA THR A 17 4.71 -9.83 -12.13
C THR A 17 3.79 -10.29 -10.98
N LEU A 18 2.91 -9.42 -10.48
CA LEU A 18 2.05 -9.73 -9.34
C LEU A 18 0.92 -10.69 -9.73
N SER A 19 1.16 -11.98 -9.52
CA SER A 19 0.09 -12.98 -9.53
C SER A 19 -0.93 -12.67 -8.43
N GLN A 20 -2.22 -12.87 -8.72
CA GLN A 20 -3.31 -12.52 -7.80
C GLN A 20 -3.20 -13.22 -6.43
N ASP A 21 -2.45 -14.32 -6.32
CA ASP A 21 -2.33 -15.16 -5.13
C ASP A 21 -1.18 -14.81 -4.19
N VAL A 22 -0.33 -13.83 -4.54
CA VAL A 22 0.79 -13.42 -3.70
C VAL A 22 0.50 -12.05 -3.11
N SER A 23 0.40 -12.02 -1.78
CA SER A 23 0.39 -10.79 -1.01
C SER A 23 1.80 -10.19 -1.02
N THR A 24 1.94 -8.95 -1.45
CA THR A 24 3.22 -8.23 -1.49
C THR A 24 3.28 -7.25 -0.33
N PRO A 25 4.43 -7.06 0.35
CA PRO A 25 4.54 -5.99 1.32
C PRO A 25 4.16 -4.64 0.72
N GLY A 26 3.35 -3.86 1.43
CA GLY A 26 3.13 -2.46 1.07
C GLY A 26 4.40 -1.65 1.23
N PHE A 27 4.36 -0.44 0.70
CA PHE A 27 5.51 0.45 0.71
C PHE A 27 5.08 1.88 1.02
N VAL A 28 6.05 2.71 1.39
CA VAL A 28 5.84 4.13 1.67
C VAL A 28 6.36 4.96 0.51
N VAL A 29 5.71 6.10 0.30
CA VAL A 29 6.15 7.13 -0.64
C VAL A 29 6.03 8.51 0.02
N PRO A 30 6.76 9.53 -0.47
CA PRO A 30 6.53 10.90 -0.03
C PRO A 30 5.06 11.33 -0.23
N VAL A 31 4.48 12.08 0.72
CA VAL A 31 3.05 12.46 0.74
C VAL A 31 2.55 13.21 -0.50
N HIS A 32 3.45 13.72 -1.35
CA HIS A 32 3.12 14.42 -2.60
C HIS A 32 3.20 13.51 -3.85
N ARG A 33 3.63 12.24 -3.72
CA ARG A 33 3.82 11.29 -4.84
C ARG A 33 2.81 10.14 -4.89
N TYR A 34 1.86 10.09 -3.97
CA TYR A 34 0.92 8.95 -3.84
C TYR A 34 -0.02 8.79 -5.05
N LEU A 35 -0.48 9.88 -5.67
CA LEU A 35 -1.55 9.79 -6.67
C LEU A 35 -1.15 9.03 -7.95
N PRO A 36 0.01 9.29 -8.58
CA PRO A 36 0.47 8.50 -9.72
C PRO A 36 0.65 7.01 -9.37
N VAL A 37 1.14 6.72 -8.16
CA VAL A 37 1.36 5.34 -7.69
C VAL A 37 0.04 4.59 -7.51
N LEU A 38 -1.00 5.24 -6.95
CA LEU A 38 -2.32 4.63 -6.84
C LEU A 38 -2.94 4.29 -8.20
N GLN A 39 -2.71 5.14 -9.20
CA GLN A 39 -3.18 4.90 -10.57
C GLN A 39 -2.49 3.69 -11.19
N GLU A 40 -1.18 3.55 -11.00
CA GLU A 40 -0.41 2.39 -11.46
C GLU A 40 -0.87 1.09 -10.78
N ILE A 41 -1.06 1.11 -9.46
CA ILE A 41 -1.61 -0.03 -8.72
C ILE A 41 -2.99 -0.40 -9.25
N ARG A 42 -3.87 0.58 -9.48
CA ARG A 42 -5.21 0.30 -10.02
C ARG A 42 -5.16 -0.38 -11.40
N MET A 43 -4.22 0.01 -12.26
CA MET A 43 -4.01 -0.61 -13.58
C MET A 43 -3.43 -2.03 -13.45
N THR A 44 -2.61 -2.25 -12.43
CA THR A 44 -1.96 -3.54 -12.17
C THR A 44 -2.92 -4.56 -11.60
N LEU A 45 -3.82 -4.14 -10.70
CA LEU A 45 -4.79 -5.03 -10.07
C LEU A 45 -5.84 -5.46 -11.09
N ASN A 46 -5.59 -6.59 -11.76
CA ASN A 46 -6.48 -7.20 -12.74
C ASN A 46 -7.61 -8.00 -12.08
N ALA A 47 -8.39 -7.36 -11.19
CA ALA A 47 -9.57 -7.96 -10.57
C ALA A 47 -10.82 -7.11 -10.83
N ARG A 48 -12.00 -7.75 -10.84
CA ARG A 48 -13.29 -7.07 -11.11
C ARG A 48 -13.61 -5.99 -10.06
N ARG A 49 -13.14 -6.16 -8.82
CA ARG A 49 -13.34 -5.23 -7.70
C ARG A 49 -12.02 -5.09 -6.94
N THR A 50 -11.51 -3.86 -6.88
CA THR A 50 -10.20 -3.54 -6.32
C THR A 50 -10.26 -2.22 -5.58
N GLN A 51 -9.43 -2.07 -4.55
CA GLN A 51 -9.19 -0.80 -3.88
C GLN A 51 -7.68 -0.52 -3.89
N ALA A 52 -7.31 0.67 -4.37
CA ALA A 52 -5.98 1.22 -4.19
C ALA A 52 -6.08 2.26 -3.06
N ILE A 53 -5.28 2.11 -2.01
CA ILE A 53 -5.45 2.83 -0.75
C ILE A 53 -4.16 3.59 -0.44
N ALA A 54 -4.29 4.88 -0.13
CA ALA A 54 -3.21 5.73 0.35
C ALA A 54 -3.55 6.25 1.75
N LEU A 55 -2.69 5.96 2.73
CA LEU A 55 -2.78 6.50 4.08
C LEU A 55 -1.68 7.55 4.27
N LYS A 56 -2.06 8.83 4.20
CA LYS A 56 -1.14 9.95 4.43
C LYS A 56 -0.96 10.17 5.93
N ASN A 57 0.26 10.04 6.42
CA ASN A 57 0.58 10.40 7.79
C ASN A 57 1.04 11.85 7.87
N THR A 58 0.10 12.75 8.15
CA THR A 58 0.40 14.17 8.43
C THR A 58 0.45 14.46 9.94
N SER A 59 0.46 13.43 10.77
CA SER A 59 0.64 13.56 12.21
C SER A 59 2.14 13.66 12.54
N PRO A 60 2.53 14.18 13.72
CA PRO A 60 3.93 14.23 14.12
C PRO A 60 4.49 12.88 14.59
N TYR A 61 3.66 11.82 14.62
CA TYR A 61 4.03 10.50 15.15
C TYR A 61 4.21 9.49 14.01
N HIS A 62 5.00 8.45 14.27
CA HIS A 62 5.10 7.30 13.37
C HIS A 62 3.87 6.40 13.57
N LEU A 63 3.24 5.96 12.49
CA LEU A 63 2.18 4.98 12.54
C LEU A 63 2.76 3.58 12.43
N GLN A 64 2.46 2.71 13.38
CA GLN A 64 2.91 1.31 13.36
C GLN A 64 1.74 0.38 13.07
N TYR A 65 1.91 -0.51 12.11
CA TYR A 65 0.88 -1.49 11.78
C TYR A 65 0.63 -2.43 12.96
N VAL A 66 -0.65 -2.66 13.26
CA VAL A 66 -1.09 -3.58 14.32
C VAL A 66 -1.73 -4.81 13.73
N SER A 67 -2.79 -4.63 12.94
CA SER A 67 -3.55 -5.74 12.37
C SER A 67 -4.46 -5.27 11.24
N SER A 68 -4.98 -6.22 10.48
CA SER A 68 -6.04 -6.00 9.50
C SER A 68 -6.96 -7.22 9.43
N GLN A 69 -8.19 -6.99 9.02
CA GLN A 69 -9.20 -8.04 8.85
C GLN A 69 -10.08 -7.70 7.65
N PHE A 70 -10.43 -8.70 6.85
CA PHE A 70 -11.41 -8.59 5.78
C PHE A 70 -12.70 -9.33 6.13
N SER A 71 -13.83 -8.68 5.92
CA SER A 71 -15.13 -9.35 5.75
C SER A 71 -15.21 -9.99 4.36
N TYR A 72 -14.69 -9.28 3.34
CA TYR A 72 -14.61 -9.74 1.95
C TYR A 72 -13.35 -9.22 1.25
N GLY A 73 -12.65 -10.10 0.54
CA GLY A 73 -11.43 -9.76 -0.18
C GLY A 73 -10.14 -10.15 0.54
N ARG A 74 -9.01 -9.72 -0.01
CA ARG A 74 -7.66 -9.92 0.54
C ARG A 74 -6.73 -8.79 0.14
N TRP A 75 -5.60 -8.67 0.85
CA TRP A 75 -4.50 -7.81 0.44
C TRP A 75 -3.85 -8.34 -0.84
N THR A 76 -3.42 -7.40 -1.67
CA THR A 76 -2.47 -7.61 -2.77
C THR A 76 -1.19 -6.84 -2.50
N PHE A 77 -1.32 -5.63 -1.94
CA PHE A 77 -0.26 -4.94 -1.22
C PHE A 77 -0.68 -4.78 0.24
N GLU A 78 0.06 -5.42 1.15
CA GLU A 78 -0.20 -5.41 2.58
C GLU A 78 -0.02 -4.02 3.17
N PRO A 79 -0.63 -3.74 4.34
CA PRO A 79 -0.30 -2.56 5.13
C PRO A 79 1.22 -2.44 5.38
N PRO A 80 1.87 -1.30 5.05
CA PRO A 80 3.25 -1.05 5.45
C PRO A 80 3.39 -1.16 6.96
N THR A 81 4.46 -1.79 7.44
CA THR A 81 4.69 -2.01 8.88
C THR A 81 4.87 -0.71 9.65
N GLU A 82 5.40 0.32 8.99
CA GLU A 82 5.63 1.65 9.54
C GLU A 82 5.35 2.72 8.48
N ILE A 83 4.80 3.87 8.90
CA ILE A 83 4.63 5.06 8.07
C ILE A 83 5.10 6.27 8.90
N ALA A 84 6.24 6.87 8.54
CA ALA A 84 6.77 8.01 9.26
C ALA A 84 5.95 9.29 9.01
N SER A 85 6.16 10.30 9.87
CA SER A 85 5.56 11.63 9.68
C SER A 85 5.97 12.21 8.32
N GLY A 86 5.00 12.66 7.53
CA GLY A 86 5.21 13.22 6.19
C GLY A 86 5.27 12.17 5.06
N GLU A 87 5.11 10.89 5.39
CA GLU A 87 5.02 9.81 4.41
C GLU A 87 3.57 9.40 4.12
N CYS A 88 3.41 8.61 3.06
CA CYS A 88 2.15 7.99 2.70
C CYS A 88 2.35 6.49 2.51
N GLY A 89 1.66 5.69 3.33
CA GLY A 89 1.59 4.24 3.14
C GLY A 89 0.71 3.89 1.95
N ILE A 90 1.20 3.00 1.10
CA ILE A 90 0.51 2.53 -0.09
C ILE A 90 0.12 1.06 0.10
N MET A 91 -1.16 0.79 -0.09
CA MET A 91 -1.80 -0.51 0.10
C MET A 91 -2.73 -0.81 -1.08
N GLY A 92 -3.10 -2.07 -1.25
CA GLY A 92 -4.03 -2.46 -2.29
C GLY A 92 -4.71 -3.77 -1.97
N ALA A 93 -6.02 -3.84 -2.23
CA ALA A 93 -6.84 -5.00 -1.93
C ALA A 93 -7.72 -5.38 -3.11
N CYS A 94 -8.08 -6.66 -3.21
CA CYS A 94 -8.94 -7.19 -4.26
C CYS A 94 -9.95 -8.21 -3.74
N SER A 95 -11.04 -8.39 -4.48
CA SER A 95 -12.06 -9.40 -4.19
C SER A 95 -11.51 -10.82 -4.38
N THR A 96 -11.85 -11.74 -3.49
CA THR A 96 -11.46 -13.17 -3.56
C THR A 96 -12.43 -14.05 -4.36
N GLY A 97 -13.49 -13.48 -4.93
CA GLY A 97 -14.52 -14.24 -5.65
C GLY A 97 -15.45 -13.38 -6.51
N ALA A 98 -16.31 -14.04 -7.30
CA ALA A 98 -17.06 -13.42 -8.39
C ALA A 98 -18.20 -12.48 -7.96
N ALA A 99 -18.68 -12.56 -6.72
CA ALA A 99 -19.88 -11.86 -6.26
C ALA A 99 -19.69 -10.97 -5.01
N SER A 100 -18.46 -10.80 -4.51
CA SER A 100 -18.19 -9.96 -3.34
C SER A 100 -17.38 -8.71 -3.69
N GLY A 101 -17.58 -7.63 -2.93
CA GLY A 101 -16.74 -6.44 -2.98
C GLY A 101 -15.42 -6.64 -2.23
N VAL A 102 -14.81 -5.52 -1.84
CA VAL A 102 -13.68 -5.47 -0.90
C VAL A 102 -14.15 -4.71 0.33
N GLU A 103 -14.11 -5.36 1.49
CA GLU A 103 -14.54 -4.81 2.77
C GLU A 103 -13.61 -5.31 3.87
N GLY A 104 -12.97 -4.39 4.57
CA GLY A 104 -12.06 -4.72 5.65
C GLY A 104 -11.65 -3.49 6.47
N VAL A 105 -10.87 -3.78 7.51
CA VAL A 105 -10.33 -2.81 8.45
C VAL A 105 -8.82 -2.98 8.53
N VAL A 106 -8.11 -1.86 8.68
CA VAL A 106 -6.68 -1.81 8.99
C VAL A 106 -6.49 -0.96 10.23
N VAL A 107 -5.63 -1.41 11.13
CA VAL A 107 -5.36 -0.75 12.41
C VAL A 107 -3.88 -0.38 12.48
N TYR A 108 -3.64 0.90 12.77
CA TYR A 108 -2.35 1.48 13.09
C TYR A 108 -2.39 2.08 14.49
N ARG A 109 -1.25 2.09 15.18
CA ARG A 109 -1.05 2.76 16.47
C ARG A 109 -0.06 3.91 16.34
#